data_AF-A0A953EB35-F1
#
_entry.id   AF-A0A953EB35-F1
#
_cell.length_a   1.000
_cell.length_b   1.000
_cell.length_c   1.000
_cell.angle_alpha   90.00
_cell.angle_beta   90.00
_cell.angle_gamma   90.00
#
_symmetry.space_group_name_H-M   'P 1'
#
loop_
_entity.id
_entity.type
_entity.pdbx_description
1 polymer ?
#
loop_
_entity_poly.entity_id
_entity_poly.type
_entity_poly.pdbx_seq_one_letter_code
_entity_poly.pdbx_strand_id
1 'polypeptide(L)' 'DCLVNALYGVYRDGTVPDFQRKYLDMLRAGGTLRHKELLAPFGLDASDPNFWKKGLDVIAGFIDEIEATGV' A
#
# COMPACT_ATOMS: atom_id res chain seq x y z
N ASP A 1 -2.22 11.39 5.22
CA ASP A 1 -1.51 11.15 3.95
C ASP A 1 -0.76 9.82 3.82
N CYS A 2 -0.32 9.17 4.91
CA CYS A 2 0.47 7.93 4.80
C CYS A 2 -0.30 6.72 4.20
N LEU A 3 -1.62 6.64 4.40
CA LEU A 3 -2.47 5.54 3.92
C LEU A 3 -2.54 5.48 2.39
N VAL A 4 -2.59 6.63 1.71
CA VAL A 4 -2.73 6.68 0.24
C VAL A 4 -1.45 6.19 -0.44
N ASN A 5 -0.28 6.58 0.08
CA ASN A 5 1.01 6.11 -0.43
C ASN A 5 1.19 4.60 -0.23
N ALA A 6 0.76 4.08 0.92
CA ALA A 6 0.80 2.64 1.18
C ALA A 6 -0.10 1.85 0.23
N LEU A 7 -1.32 2.33 -0.02
CA LEU A 7 -2.25 1.72 -0.99
C LEU A 7 -1.70 1.79 -2.43
N TYR A 8 -1.02 2.88 -2.78
CA TYR A 8 -0.39 3.01 -4.09
C TYR A 8 0.76 2.02 -4.30
N GLY A 9 1.58 1.78 -3.26
CA GLY A 9 2.63 0.75 -3.28
C GLY A 9 2.07 -0.65 -3.57
N VAL A 10 0.96 -1.01 -2.90
CA VAL A 10 0.31 -2.32 -3.10
C VAL A 10 -0.37 -2.44 -4.46
N TYR A 11 -0.94 -1.35 -4.98
CA TYR A 11 -1.45 -1.32 -6.34
C TYR A 11 -0.35 -1.60 -7.38
N ARG A 12 0.81 -0.95 -7.22
CA ARG A 12 1.98 -1.11 -8.10
C ARG A 12 2.57 -2.53 -8.06
N ASP A 13 2.62 -3.12 -6.88
CA ASP A 13 3.16 -4.47 -6.65
C ASP A 13 2.25 -5.57 -7.25
N GLY A 14 1.00 -5.24 -7.58
CA GLY A 14 0.05 -6.17 -8.21
C GLY A 14 -0.35 -7.34 -7.31
N THR A 15 0.01 -7.30 -6.02
CA THR A 15 -0.16 -8.39 -5.06
C THR A 15 -1.60 -8.56 -4.59
N VAL A 16 -2.46 -7.56 -4.79
CA VAL A 16 -3.87 -7.61 -4.38
C VAL A 16 -4.78 -7.77 -5.61
N PRO A 17 -5.46 -8.92 -5.77
CA PRO A 17 -6.46 -9.09 -6.81
C PRO A 17 -7.67 -8.17 -6.55
N ASP A 18 -8.27 -7.69 -7.64
CA ASP A 18 -9.43 -6.78 -7.61
C ASP A 18 -9.20 -5.50 -6.78
N PHE A 19 -7.96 -5.00 -6.75
CA PHE A 19 -7.57 -3.80 -5.99
C PHE A 19 -8.53 -2.63 -6.21
N GLN A 20 -8.88 -2.34 -7.47
CA GLN A 20 -9.74 -1.21 -7.83
C GLN A 20 -11.15 -1.35 -7.21
N ARG A 21 -11.69 -2.57 -7.16
CA ARG A 21 -12.98 -2.85 -6.53
C ARG A 21 -12.90 -2.66 -5.02
N LYS A 22 -11.88 -3.23 -4.39
CA LYS A 22 -11.61 -3.09 -2.94
C LYS A 22 -11.40 -1.62 -2.54
N TYR A 23 -10.71 -0.83 -3.37
CA TYR A 23 -10.50 0.59 -3.15
C TYR A 23 -11.79 1.40 -3.26
N LEU A 24 -12.66 1.09 -4.22
CA LEU A 24 -13.98 1.72 -4.32
C LEU A 24 -14.88 1.37 -3.12
N ASP A 25 -14.86 0.12 -2.67
CA ASP A 25 -15.63 -0.30 -1.50
C ASP A 25 -15.10 0.34 -0.21
N MET A 26 -13.78 0.54 -0.11
CA MET A 26 -13.14 1.32 0.95
C MET A 26 -13.60 2.79 0.93
N LEU A 27 -13.60 3.45 -0.23
CA LEU A 27 -14.08 4.82 -0.37
C LEU A 27 -15.57 4.95 -0.02
N ARG A 28 -16.38 3.96 -0.39
CA ARG A 28 -17.81 3.88 -0.04
C ARG A 28 -18.04 3.70 1.46
N ALA A 29 -17.20 2.93 2.13
CA ALA A 29 -17.27 2.73 3.58
C ALA A 29 -16.91 4.01 4.36
N GLY A 30 -16.18 4.95 3.74
CA GLY A 30 -16.06 6.36 4.12
C GLY A 30 -15.86 6.64 5.61
N GLY A 31 -14.61 6.85 6.06
CA GLY A 31 -14.23 7.49 7.34
C GLY A 31 -14.74 6.88 8.66
N THR A 32 -15.66 5.94 8.62
CA THR A 32 -16.35 5.33 9.77
C THR A 32 -15.61 4.11 10.31
N LEU A 33 -14.74 3.51 9.50
CA LEU A 33 -13.92 2.34 9.87
C LEU A 33 -12.52 2.77 10.31
N ARG A 34 -11.97 2.09 11.33
CA ARG A 34 -10.59 2.35 11.76
C ARG A 34 -9.62 1.87 10.68
N HIS A 35 -8.48 2.55 10.57
CA HIS A 35 -7.46 2.30 9.54
C HIS A 35 -7.08 0.81 9.41
N LYS A 36 -7.09 0.05 10.51
CA LYS A 36 -6.82 -1.39 10.51
C LYS A 36 -7.89 -2.21 9.77
N GLU A 37 -9.16 -1.90 9.98
CA GLU A 37 -10.29 -2.59 9.33
C GLU A 37 -10.37 -2.25 7.84
N LEU A 38 -9.98 -1.02 7.52
CA LEU A 38 -9.90 -0.48 6.17
C LEU A 38 -8.82 -1.17 5.31
N LEU A 39 -7.72 -1.59 5.95
CA LEU A 39 -6.55 -2.17 5.31
C LEU A 39 -6.57 -3.70 5.23
N ALA A 40 -7.35 -4.36 6.10
CA ALA A 40 -7.51 -5.81 6.10
C ALA A 40 -7.92 -6.43 4.74
N PRO A 41 -8.83 -5.82 3.94
CA PRO A 41 -9.19 -6.34 2.60
C PRO A 41 -8.03 -6.35 1.60
N PHE A 42 -7.00 -5.55 1.85
CA PHE A 42 -5.78 -5.47 1.05
C PHE A 42 -4.68 -6.41 1.59
N GLY A 43 -4.97 -7.17 2.64
CA GLY A 43 -3.98 -8.01 3.33
C GLY A 43 -2.94 -7.19 4.09
N LEU A 44 -3.26 -5.93 4.40
CA LEU A 44 -2.35 -4.99 5.04
C LEU A 44 -2.76 -4.79 6.50
N ASP A 45 -1.80 -4.90 7.40
CA ASP A 45 -1.97 -4.54 8.81
C ASP A 45 -0.95 -3.45 9.17
N ALA A 46 -1.42 -2.22 9.36
CA ALA A 46 -0.58 -1.10 9.78
C ALA A 46 0.03 -1.30 11.19
N SER A 47 -0.46 -2.28 11.96
CA SER A 47 0.10 -2.68 13.26
C SER A 47 1.33 -3.58 13.11
N ASP A 48 1.57 -4.16 11.93
CA ASP A 48 2.67 -5.10 11.69
C ASP A 48 3.95 -4.34 11.29
N PRO A 49 5.05 -4.44 12.05
CA PRO A 49 6.35 -3.87 11.65
C PRO A 49 6.84 -4.40 10.29
N ASN A 50 6.50 -5.63 9.92
CA ASN A 50 6.90 -6.22 8.65
C ASN A 50 6.18 -5.58 7.45
N PHE A 51 4.98 -5.04 7.66
CA PHE A 51 4.28 -4.26 6.65
C PHE A 51 5.04 -2.98 6.29
N TRP A 52 5.51 -2.25 7.30
CA TRP A 52 6.35 -1.06 7.10
C TRP A 52 7.67 -1.41 6.42
N LYS A 53 8.25 -2.57 6.75
CA LYS A 53 9.46 -3.08 6.09
C LYS A 53 9.25 -3.33 4.60
N LYS A 54 8.17 -4.01 4.21
CA LYS A 54 7.79 -4.18 2.80
C LYS A 54 7.58 -2.84 2.07
N GLY A 55 6.91 -1.89 2.72
CA GLY A 55 6.71 -0.55 2.15
C GLY A 55 8.03 0.20 1.93
N LEU A 56 8.97 0.06 2.87
CA LEU A 56 10.31 0.63 2.77
C LEU A 56 11.16 -0.06 1.71
N ASP A 57 11.05 -1.39 1.55
CA ASP A 57 11.76 -2.16 0.52
C ASP A 57 11.31 -1.75 -0.90
N VAL A 58 10.02 -1.45 -1.09
CA VAL A 58 9.52 -0.91 -2.37
C VAL A 58 10.10 0.48 -2.67
N ILE A 59 10.20 1.35 -1.65
CA ILE A 59 10.83 2.67 -1.80
C ILE A 59 12.33 2.55 -2.05
N ALA A 60 13.01 1.62 -1.37
CA ALA A 60 14.41 1.31 -1.61
C ALA A 60 14.63 0.85 -3.05
N GLY A 61 13.76 -0.02 -3.58
CA GLY A 61 13.77 -0.40 -4.99
C GLY A 61 13.62 0.78 -5.96
N PHE A 62 12.84 1.81 -5.62
CA PHE A 62 12.77 3.04 -6.43
C PHE A 62 14.04 3.88 -6.36
N ILE A 63 14.74 3.88 -5.22
CA ILE A 63 16.04 4.55 -5.09
C ILE A 63 17.07 3.81 -5.95
N ASP A 64 17.10 2.48 -5.89
CA ASP A 64 17.98 1.64 -6.71
C ASP A 64 17.72 1.84 -8.21
N GLU A 65 16.45 1.96 -8.62
CA GLU A 65 16.07 2.20 -10.02
C GLU A 65 16.57 3.57 -10.52
N ILE A 66 16.51 4.61 -9.68
CA ILE A 66 17.02 5.96 -9.97
C ILE A 66 18.56 5.94 -10.04
N GLU A 67 19.23 5.25 -9.12
CA GLU A 67 20.69 5.09 -9.15
C GLU A 67 21.15 4.33 -10.40
N ALA A 68 20.39 3.32 -10.82
CA ALA A 68 20.69 2.52 -12.01
C ALA A 68 20.45 3.27 -13.34
N THR A 69 19.56 4.27 -13.35
CA THR A 69 19.27 5.09 -14.55
C THR A 69 20.14 6.35 -14.63
N GLY A 70 20.94 6.63 -13.59
CA GLY A 70 21.97 7.68 -13.57
C GLY A 70 23.28 7.23 -14.21
N VAL A 71 23.26 6.91 -15.51
CA VAL A 71 24.47 6.72 -16.35
C VAL A 71 24.32 7.47 -17.66
#